data_AF-A0A7Y9H0X6-F1
#
_entry.id   AF-A0A7Y9H0X6-F1
#
_cell.length_a   1.000
_cell.length_b   1.000
_cell.length_c   1.000
_cell.angle_alpha   90.00
_cell.angle_beta   90.00
_cell.angle_gamma   90.00
#
_symmetry.space_group_name_H-M   'P 1'
#
loop_
_entity.id
_entity.type
_entity.pdbx_description
1 polymer ?
#
loop_
_entity_poly.entity_id
_entity_poly.type
_entity_poly.pdbx_seq_one_letter_code
_entity_poly.pdbx_strand_id
1 'polypeptide(L)' 'MSTPSDSRPDPQQEPEWKRRQRLAAVFGESGPEQTTDDSDAREDRPGKGDDWYREQVPPHHG' A
#
# COMPACT_ATOMS: atom_id res chain seq x y z
N MET A 1 25.14 -7.67 1.13
CA MET A 1 24.67 -8.54 0.05
C MET A 1 23.22 -8.85 0.33
N SER A 2 22.28 -8.13 -0.31
CA SER A 2 20.84 -8.31 -0.09
C SER A 2 20.25 -8.99 -1.33
N THR A 3 19.59 -10.11 -1.12
CA THR A 3 19.00 -10.94 -2.17
C THR A 3 17.93 -10.16 -2.95
N PRO A 4 17.88 -10.25 -4.29
CA PRO A 4 16.78 -9.67 -5.04
C PRO A 4 15.48 -10.36 -4.61
N SER A 5 14.47 -9.56 -4.24
CA SER A 5 13.11 -10.04 -4.05
C SER A 5 12.64 -10.61 -5.38
N ASP A 6 12.61 -11.94 -5.44
CA ASP A 6 12.13 -12.71 -6.57
C ASP A 6 10.61 -12.49 -6.61
N SER A 7 10.15 -11.59 -7.48
CA SER A 7 8.73 -11.34 -7.78
C SER A 7 8.12 -12.54 -8.51
N ARG A 8 8.23 -13.74 -7.94
CA ARG A 8 7.40 -14.86 -8.36
C ARG A 8 5.97 -14.55 -7.93
N PRO A 9 4.99 -14.68 -8.85
CA PRO A 9 3.60 -14.58 -8.45
C PRO A 9 3.35 -15.64 -7.36
N ASP A 10 2.93 -15.20 -6.18
CA ASP A 10 2.48 -16.10 -5.13
C ASP A 10 1.37 -16.98 -5.73
N PRO A 11 1.50 -18.32 -5.71
CA PRO A 11 0.52 -19.23 -6.29
C PRO A 11 -0.88 -19.09 -5.65
N GLN A 12 -1.00 -18.35 -4.54
CA GLN A 12 -2.29 -18.03 -3.91
C GLN A 12 -2.95 -16.76 -4.46
N GLN A 13 -2.27 -15.94 -5.28
CA GLN A 13 -2.89 -14.76 -5.87
C GLN A 13 -3.79 -15.15 -7.04
N GLU A 14 -5.05 -14.75 -6.95
CA GLU A 14 -6.01 -14.97 -8.02
C GLU A 14 -5.60 -14.19 -9.29
N PRO A 15 -5.89 -14.73 -10.49
CA PRO A 15 -5.67 -14.02 -11.74
C PRO A 15 -6.35 -12.64 -11.75
N GLU A 16 -5.72 -11.64 -12.37
CA GLU A 16 -6.23 -10.26 -12.36
C GLU A 16 -7.69 -10.13 -12.83
N TRP A 17 -8.08 -10.87 -13.86
CA TRP A 17 -9.45 -10.83 -14.40
C TRP A 17 -10.48 -11.25 -13.34
N LYS A 18 -10.14 -12.22 -12.48
CA LYS A 18 -11.01 -12.71 -11.41
C LYS A 18 -11.12 -11.69 -10.29
N ARG A 19 -10.02 -11.02 -9.94
CA ARG A 19 -10.01 -9.89 -9.01
C ARG A 19 -10.90 -8.75 -9.51
N ARG A 20 -10.75 -8.36 -10.80
CA ARG A 20 -11.57 -7.31 -11.43
C ARG A 20 -13.06 -7.66 -11.40
N GLN A 21 -13.44 -8.89 -11.76
CA GLN A 21 -14.82 -9.35 -11.70
C GLN A 21 -15.43 -9.27 -10.29
N ARG A 22 -14.66 -9.66 -9.26
CA ARG A 22 -15.12 -9.57 -7.86
C ARG A 22 -15.34 -8.13 -7.41
N LEU A 23 -14.43 -7.23 -7.79
CA LEU A 23 -14.56 -5.80 -7.48
C LEU A 23 -15.78 -5.20 -8.20
N ALA A 24 -15.99 -5.54 -9.47
CA ALA A 24 -17.14 -5.06 -10.23
C ALA A 24 -18.49 -5.55 -9.65
N ALA A 25 -18.53 -6.74 -9.06
CA ALA A 25 -19.74 -7.24 -8.38
C ALA A 25 -20.13 -6.42 -7.14
N VAL A 26 -19.17 -5.75 -6.49
CA VAL A 26 -19.40 -4.94 -5.27
C VAL A 26 -19.53 -3.45 -5.61
N PHE A 27 -18.67 -2.96 -6.50
CA PHE A 27 -18.50 -1.53 -6.77
C PHE A 27 -19.05 -1.09 -8.14
N GLY A 28 -19.47 -2.03 -9.00
CA GLY A 28 -19.83 -1.78 -10.39
C GLY A 28 -18.63 -1.73 -11.33
N GLU A 29 -18.89 -1.64 -12.64
CA GLU A 29 -17.84 -1.62 -13.68
C GLU A 29 -16.98 -0.34 -13.62
N SER A 30 -17.57 0.77 -13.19
CA SER A 30 -16.87 2.03 -12.93
C SER A 30 -16.42 2.09 -11.47
N GLY A 31 -15.30 1.43 -11.17
CA GLY A 31 -14.64 1.61 -9.88
C GLY A 31 -14.08 3.04 -9.71
N PRO A 32 -13.74 3.46 -8.48
CA PRO A 32 -13.01 4.70 -8.28
C PRO A 32 -11.68 4.66 -9.06
N GLU A 33 -11.30 5.78 -9.65
CA GLU A 33 -9.99 5.93 -10.27
C GLU A 33 -8.91 5.82 -9.18
N GLN A 34 -7.99 4.86 -9.33
CA GLN A 34 -6.87 4.72 -8.43
C GLN A 34 -5.77 5.68 -8.86
N THR A 35 -5.41 6.60 -7.97
CA THR A 35 -4.31 7.53 -8.18
C THR A 35 -2.98 6.89 -7.75
N THR A 36 -1.86 7.50 -8.14
CA THR A 36 -0.54 7.05 -7.71
C THR A 36 -0.32 7.19 -6.20
N ASP A 37 -1.07 8.06 -5.52
CA ASP A 37 -0.99 8.23 -4.06
C ASP A 37 -1.68 7.09 -3.30
N ASP A 38 -2.68 6.43 -3.91
CA ASP A 38 -3.39 5.29 -3.32
C ASP A 38 -2.53 4.02 -3.27
N SER A 39 -1.58 3.89 -4.19
CA SER A 39 -0.58 2.83 -4.16
C SER A 39 0.59 3.31 -3.32
N ASP A 40 0.72 2.82 -2.09
CA ASP A 40 1.92 3.10 -1.30
C ASP A 40 3.13 2.31 -1.85
N ALA A 41 3.72 2.78 -2.94
CA ALA A 41 5.01 2.30 -3.42
C ALA A 41 6.15 2.58 -2.42
N ARG A 42 5.85 3.19 -1.26
CA ARG A 42 6.77 3.42 -0.15
C ARG A 42 6.58 2.43 0.99
N GLU A 43 5.78 1.38 0.86
CA GLU A 43 5.68 0.32 1.89
C GLU A 43 7.06 -0.32 2.18
N ASP A 44 8.00 -0.27 1.21
CA ASP A 44 9.40 -0.66 1.35
C ASP A 44 10.33 0.39 1.99
N ARG A 45 9.83 1.60 2.28
CA ARG A 45 10.62 2.65 2.94
C ARG A 45 10.37 2.58 4.43
N PRO A 46 11.40 2.48 5.27
CA PRO A 46 11.20 2.59 6.71
C PRO A 46 10.50 3.92 6.99
N GLY A 47 9.33 3.86 7.62
CA GLY A 47 8.60 5.04 8.06
C GLY A 47 9.50 5.97 8.87
N LYS A 48 9.09 7.24 9.02
CA LYS A 48 9.83 8.17 9.89
C LYS A 48 9.78 7.59 11.32
N GLY A 49 10.94 7.30 11.90
CA GLY A 49 11.05 6.65 13.20
C GLY A 49 10.50 7.49 14.35
N ASP A 50 10.40 6.89 15.54
CA ASP A 50 9.81 7.52 16.74
C ASP A 50 10.32 8.94 17.04
N ASP A 51 11.59 9.21 16.75
CA ASP A 51 12.21 10.51 17.03
C ASP A 51 11.55 11.63 16.22
N TRP A 52 11.15 11.35 14.97
CA TRP A 52 10.40 12.31 14.17
C TRP A 52 9.04 12.63 14.82
N TYR A 53 8.34 11.63 15.37
CA TYR A 53 7.07 11.87 16.05
C TYR A 53 7.22 12.69 17.33
N ARG A 54 8.29 12.48 18.09
CA ARG A 54 8.58 13.25 19.30
C ARG A 54 8.87 14.72 18.99
N GLU A 55 9.53 15.00 17.88
CA GLU A 55 9.78 16.36 17.39
C GLU A 55 8.51 17.09 16.93
N GLN A 56 7.46 16.36 16.55
CA GLN A 56 6.18 16.96 16.15
C GLN A 56 5.25 17.29 17.33
N VAL A 57 5.62 16.96 18.57
CA VAL A 57 4.79 17.28 19.74
C VAL A 57 4.81 18.79 20.00
N PRO A 58 3.66 19.48 19.97
CA PRO A 58 3.61 20.92 20.25
C PRO A 58 4.12 21.24 21.66
N PRO A 59 4.77 22.40 21.87
CA PRO A 59 5.49 22.75 23.11
C PRO A 59 4.60 22.98 24.35
N HIS A 60 3.30 22.71 24.26
CA HIS A 60 2.31 23.02 25.31
C HIS A 60 1.46 21.80 25.71
N HIS A 61 2.03 20.59 25.66
CA HIS A 61 1.53 19.48 26.48
C HIS A 61 2.28 19.46 27.81
N GLY A 62 1.76 20.24 28.76
CA GLY A 62 2.16 20.27 30.17
C GLY A 62 0.99 20.77 31.00
#